data_AF-A0A0D1WJM9-F1
#
_entry.id   AF-A0A0D1WJM9-F1
#
_cell.length_a   1.000
_cell.length_b   1.000
_cell.length_c   1.000
_cell.angle_alpha   90.00
_cell.angle_beta   90.00
_cell.angle_gamma   90.00
#
_symmetry.space_group_name_H-M   'P 1'
#
loop_
_entity.id
_entity.type
_entity.pdbx_description
1 polymer ?
#
loop_
_entity_poly.entity_id
_entity_poly.type
_entity_poly.pdbx_seq_one_letter_code
_entity_poly.pdbx_strand_id
1 'polypeptide(L)'
;MFHSCNGFSVGTDEDFWSGPALWNDVLRTHKQKPFHVMIGGGDQIYNDSIRVKGPLKEWTDIQNPRKRAHFPFDNDLRRRCDDYYFQNYVEWYSTEPFAAANSQIPQINIWDDHDIIDGFGSYTDHFMRCAVFRGIGGVSFKYYCLFQHHTAPPLSTFTTDAPSTMSADANGTAGADPRQLKDTYVYKRTADDPSWIVGNKPGPYVEERSRNLYMRLGKRIAFCGIDARTERTRKQVNYPETYDLIFERLKKEFQAANGDIKHLILLLGVPIAYPRLAWLENILSSPIIAPIRLLNKRFGFAGGLFNQFDGSVDLLDDLDDHYTAKHHKDERRDLVVRLQKLSEEFSIRVTILGGDVHLAALGRFYSAPANNMDPLEDPRYMPNIVSSAITNKPPPKAVANLLARRNKIHHLKDGNTDETLLDMFNEQPGGKMKSSDSNYVTMPSRNYACITEIPDTPTPDSSGVGVTNGVNGTEAAVPSTGEEGKERPKPRSKGLDGHSPLHIGEEGAGTKHPAASGITSEGPLPGGLNVSIRVEIDNSDKTGQTQGYGLSIPKLTVKPKTAASHPPTHQPTVEEEA
;
A
#
# COMPACT_ATOMS: atom_id res chain seq x y z
N MET A 1 6.83 -9.82 -5.00
CA MET A 1 7.40 -8.63 -4.36
C MET A 1 6.35 -7.53 -4.34
N PHE A 2 6.47 -6.57 -3.43
CA PHE A 2 5.61 -5.39 -3.34
C PHE A 2 6.47 -4.12 -3.38
N HIS A 3 6.04 -3.11 -4.12
CA HIS A 3 6.70 -1.80 -4.20
C HIS A 3 5.68 -0.67 -4.44
N SER A 4 6.11 0.57 -4.18
CA SER A 4 5.37 1.80 -4.48
C SER A 4 6.37 2.93 -4.78
N CYS A 5 5.86 4.05 -5.31
CA CYS A 5 6.63 5.28 -5.54
C CYS A 5 7.90 5.06 -6.37
N ASN A 6 7.68 4.51 -7.56
CA ASN A 6 8.69 4.27 -8.57
C ASN A 6 8.83 5.48 -9.49
N GLY A 7 9.38 6.57 -8.97
CA GLY A 7 9.71 7.78 -9.72
C GLY A 7 10.23 8.87 -8.78
N PHE A 8 10.46 10.06 -9.31
CA PHE A 8 10.96 11.18 -8.53
C PHE A 8 9.98 12.35 -8.53
N SER A 9 9.71 12.89 -7.34
CA SER A 9 8.95 14.13 -7.21
C SER A 9 9.72 15.31 -7.82
N VAL A 10 9.00 16.32 -8.28
CA VAL A 10 9.56 17.53 -8.90
C VAL A 10 10.64 18.16 -8.01
N GLY A 11 11.80 18.44 -8.61
CA GLY A 11 12.92 19.11 -7.93
C GLY A 11 13.80 18.17 -7.10
N THR A 12 13.61 16.86 -7.20
CA THR A 12 14.55 15.89 -6.62
C THR A 12 15.84 15.83 -7.43
N ASP A 13 16.97 15.80 -6.75
CA ASP A 13 18.30 15.63 -7.35
C ASP A 13 18.51 14.14 -7.66
N GLU A 14 18.17 13.73 -8.89
CA GLU A 14 18.21 12.33 -9.33
C GLU A 14 19.63 11.74 -9.30
N ASP A 15 20.65 12.57 -9.54
CA ASP A 15 22.07 12.17 -9.51
C ASP A 15 22.50 11.81 -8.08
N PHE A 16 22.06 12.59 -7.08
CA PHE A 16 22.30 12.28 -5.67
C PHE A 16 21.64 10.97 -5.21
N TRP A 17 20.51 10.59 -5.84
CA TRP A 17 19.76 9.37 -5.53
C TRP A 17 20.12 8.19 -6.44
N SER A 18 21.12 8.30 -7.32
CA SER A 18 21.58 7.20 -8.17
C SER A 18 20.48 6.57 -9.04
N GLY A 19 19.45 7.33 -9.41
CA GLY A 19 18.32 6.83 -10.19
C GLY A 19 17.58 5.64 -9.52
N PRO A 20 16.98 4.73 -10.31
CA PRO A 20 16.21 3.57 -9.83
C PRO A 20 17.10 2.40 -9.34
N ALA A 21 18.14 2.68 -8.54
CA ALA A 21 19.19 1.71 -8.19
C ALA A 21 18.71 0.43 -7.49
N LEU A 22 17.63 0.48 -6.69
CA LEU A 22 17.13 -0.68 -5.94
C LEU A 22 16.59 -1.79 -6.84
N TRP A 23 16.20 -1.49 -8.07
CA TRP A 23 15.80 -2.50 -9.04
C TRP A 23 16.94 -3.49 -9.36
N ASN A 24 18.20 -3.10 -9.16
CA ASN A 24 19.32 -4.04 -9.22
C ASN A 24 19.22 -5.13 -8.13
N ASP A 25 18.76 -4.78 -6.92
CA ASP A 25 18.56 -5.75 -5.85
C ASP A 25 17.36 -6.65 -6.10
N VAL A 26 16.30 -6.08 -6.68
CA VAL A 26 15.14 -6.85 -7.15
C VAL A 26 15.58 -7.92 -8.13
N LEU A 27 16.37 -7.55 -9.14
CA LEU A 27 16.88 -8.48 -10.15
C LEU A 27 17.84 -9.53 -9.55
N ARG A 28 18.70 -9.14 -8.60
CA ARG A 28 19.56 -10.10 -7.86
C ARG A 28 18.72 -11.10 -7.06
N THR A 29 17.67 -10.63 -6.40
CA THR A 29 16.78 -11.48 -5.59
C THR A 29 15.98 -12.40 -6.50
N HIS A 30 15.42 -11.89 -7.59
CA HIS A 30 14.71 -12.66 -8.61
C HIS A 30 15.60 -13.76 -9.22
N LYS A 31 16.89 -13.48 -9.45
CA LYS A 31 17.85 -14.48 -9.94
C LYS A 31 18.12 -15.60 -8.93
N GLN A 32 18.11 -15.30 -7.62
CA GLN A 32 18.29 -16.31 -6.57
C GLN A 32 17.03 -17.16 -6.37
N LYS A 33 15.87 -16.52 -6.33
CA LYS A 33 14.56 -17.16 -6.27
C LYS A 33 13.55 -16.31 -7.05
N PRO A 34 13.05 -16.80 -8.19
CA PRO A 34 12.16 -16.02 -9.04
C PRO A 34 10.92 -15.53 -8.30
N PHE A 35 10.66 -14.23 -8.41
CA PHE A 35 9.37 -13.66 -8.07
C PHE A 35 8.31 -14.12 -9.07
N HIS A 36 7.20 -14.63 -8.58
CA HIS A 36 6.04 -14.96 -9.41
C HIS A 36 5.32 -13.71 -9.93
N VAL A 37 5.33 -12.64 -9.13
CA VAL A 37 4.61 -11.39 -9.40
C VAL A 37 5.24 -10.22 -8.66
N MET A 38 5.21 -9.04 -9.27
CA MET A 38 5.42 -7.75 -8.62
C MET A 38 4.08 -7.04 -8.44
N ILE A 39 3.89 -6.48 -7.25
CA ILE A 39 2.66 -5.81 -6.86
C ILE A 39 3.00 -4.33 -6.72
N GLY A 40 2.44 -3.49 -7.59
CA GLY A 40 2.58 -2.04 -7.57
C GLY A 40 1.44 -1.39 -6.80
N GLY A 41 1.75 -0.75 -5.68
CA GLY A 41 0.76 -0.10 -4.81
C GLY A 41 0.50 1.36 -5.13
N GLY A 42 0.49 1.77 -6.40
CA GLY A 42 0.40 3.18 -6.76
C GLY A 42 1.74 3.87 -6.94
N ASP A 43 1.72 5.00 -7.64
CA ASP A 43 2.89 5.77 -8.05
C ASP A 43 3.91 4.93 -8.83
N GLN A 44 3.45 4.17 -9.82
CA GLN A 44 4.37 3.43 -10.70
C GLN A 44 5.20 4.38 -11.57
N ILE A 45 4.72 5.62 -11.72
CA ILE A 45 5.34 6.73 -12.42
C ILE A 45 4.91 8.06 -11.78
N TYR A 46 5.73 9.10 -11.91
CA TYR A 46 5.41 10.46 -11.46
C TYR A 46 5.15 11.35 -12.67
N ASN A 47 3.91 11.82 -12.83
CA ASN A 47 3.51 12.69 -13.94
C ASN A 47 3.48 14.19 -13.59
N ASP A 48 3.78 14.56 -12.34
CA ASP A 48 3.61 15.91 -11.78
C ASP A 48 4.33 17.01 -12.53
N SER A 49 5.46 16.68 -13.16
CA SER A 49 6.25 17.60 -13.96
C SER A 49 5.47 18.19 -15.14
N ILE A 50 4.31 17.64 -15.48
CA ILE A 50 3.36 18.19 -16.44
C ILE A 50 2.96 19.64 -16.13
N ARG A 51 2.92 20.01 -14.84
CA ARG A 51 2.53 21.35 -14.36
C ARG A 51 3.66 22.38 -14.39
N VAL A 52 4.92 21.93 -14.43
CA VAL A 52 6.10 22.81 -14.35
C VAL A 52 6.89 22.87 -15.65
N LYS A 53 7.05 21.73 -16.32
CA LYS A 53 7.82 21.57 -17.57
C LYS A 53 6.92 21.18 -18.73
N GLY A 54 5.71 20.71 -18.45
CA GLY A 54 4.79 20.20 -19.46
C GLY A 54 3.72 21.19 -19.95
N PRO A 55 2.74 20.67 -20.69
CA PRO A 55 1.67 21.44 -21.35
C PRO A 55 0.78 22.28 -20.43
N LEU A 56 0.77 22.00 -19.12
CA LEU A 56 -0.08 22.69 -18.15
C LEU A 56 0.60 23.89 -17.49
N LYS A 57 1.87 24.17 -17.81
CA LYS A 57 2.60 25.29 -17.22
C LYS A 57 1.83 26.61 -17.35
N GLU A 58 1.22 26.87 -18.51
CA GLU A 58 0.41 28.08 -18.73
C GLU A 58 -0.75 28.17 -17.74
N TRP A 59 -1.49 27.06 -17.54
CA TRP A 59 -2.58 26.99 -16.58
C TRP A 59 -2.10 27.21 -15.15
N THR A 60 -0.96 26.61 -14.78
CA THR A 60 -0.35 26.74 -13.46
C THR A 60 0.11 28.17 -13.17
N ASP A 61 0.63 28.88 -14.18
CA ASP A 61 1.10 30.27 -14.05
C ASP A 61 -0.05 31.28 -13.83
N ILE A 62 -1.32 30.90 -14.05
CA ILE A 62 -2.49 31.77 -13.83
C ILE A 62 -2.68 32.06 -12.34
N GLN A 63 -2.34 33.29 -11.95
CA GLN A 63 -2.44 33.75 -10.56
C GLN A 63 -3.88 33.97 -10.08
N ASN A 64 -4.81 34.31 -10.97
CA ASN A 64 -6.20 34.55 -10.59
C ASN A 64 -6.96 33.22 -10.46
N PRO A 65 -7.45 32.82 -9.26
CA PRO A 65 -8.07 31.52 -9.07
C PRO A 65 -9.33 31.28 -9.90
N ARG A 66 -10.13 32.34 -10.14
CA ARG A 66 -11.33 32.24 -10.98
C ARG A 66 -10.95 32.02 -12.44
N LYS A 67 -10.00 32.78 -12.97
CA LYS A 67 -9.51 32.58 -14.35
C LYS A 67 -8.91 31.18 -14.52
N ARG A 68 -8.13 30.71 -13.55
CA ARG A 68 -7.53 29.37 -13.56
C ARG A 68 -8.59 28.27 -13.54
N ALA A 69 -9.63 28.42 -12.72
CA ALA A 69 -10.74 27.45 -12.65
C ALA A 69 -11.59 27.39 -13.93
N HIS A 70 -11.64 28.46 -14.72
CA HIS A 70 -12.40 28.51 -15.98
C HIS A 70 -11.52 28.29 -17.22
N PHE A 71 -10.25 27.93 -17.05
CA PHE A 71 -9.35 27.67 -18.16
C PHE A 71 -9.85 26.45 -18.97
N PRO A 72 -10.01 26.55 -20.30
CA PRO A 72 -10.53 25.47 -21.10
C PRO A 72 -9.53 24.30 -21.21
N PHE A 73 -10.05 23.11 -21.48
CA PHE A 73 -9.26 21.93 -21.82
C PHE A 73 -9.72 21.44 -23.18
N ASP A 74 -9.35 22.18 -24.22
CA ASP A 74 -9.71 21.87 -25.60
C ASP A 74 -8.90 20.69 -26.16
N ASN A 75 -9.22 20.27 -27.38
CA ASN A 75 -8.54 19.14 -28.00
C ASN A 75 -7.05 19.40 -28.29
N ASP A 76 -6.56 20.66 -28.36
CA ASP A 76 -5.12 20.93 -28.50
C ASP A 76 -4.37 20.81 -27.17
N LEU A 77 -4.95 21.28 -26.05
CA LEU A 77 -4.34 21.03 -24.74
C LEU A 77 -4.35 19.55 -24.41
N ARG A 78 -5.49 18.87 -24.64
CA ARG A 78 -5.59 17.41 -24.55
C ARG A 78 -4.50 16.77 -25.43
N ARG A 79 -4.42 17.21 -26.70
CA ARG A 79 -3.27 17.13 -27.62
C ARG A 79 -1.94 16.79 -26.94
N ARG A 80 -1.40 17.88 -26.42
CA ARG A 80 -0.08 18.00 -25.82
C ARG A 80 0.03 17.21 -24.52
N CYS A 81 -1.03 17.14 -23.71
CA CYS A 81 -1.04 16.30 -22.52
C CYS A 81 -0.89 14.81 -22.89
N ASP A 82 -1.64 14.33 -23.87
CA ASP A 82 -1.53 12.94 -24.34
C ASP A 82 -0.11 12.60 -24.81
N ASP A 83 0.49 13.46 -25.63
CA ASP A 83 1.87 13.31 -26.09
C ASP A 83 2.84 13.28 -24.89
N TYR A 84 2.64 14.16 -23.90
CA TYR A 84 3.45 14.20 -22.69
C TYR A 84 3.38 12.90 -21.88
N TYR A 85 2.18 12.41 -21.57
CA TYR A 85 2.03 11.17 -20.79
C TYR A 85 2.62 9.99 -21.54
N PHE A 86 2.38 9.87 -22.85
CA PHE A 86 3.00 8.82 -23.65
C PHE A 86 4.52 8.83 -23.54
N GLN A 87 5.16 9.99 -23.76
CA GLN A 87 6.61 10.09 -23.69
C GLN A 87 7.13 9.80 -22.29
N ASN A 88 6.50 10.32 -21.24
CA ASN A 88 6.93 10.04 -19.87
C ASN A 88 6.84 8.54 -19.54
N TYR A 89 5.76 7.88 -19.94
CA TYR A 89 5.62 6.44 -19.79
C TYR A 89 6.70 5.66 -20.57
N VAL A 90 6.94 6.00 -21.83
CA VAL A 90 7.97 5.36 -22.66
C VAL A 90 9.36 5.55 -22.07
N GLU A 91 9.72 6.77 -21.68
CA GLU A 91 11.02 7.09 -21.07
C GLU A 91 11.21 6.33 -19.76
N TRP A 92 10.24 6.42 -18.85
CA TRP A 92 10.36 5.82 -17.52
C TRP A 92 10.34 4.29 -17.56
N TYR A 93 9.40 3.68 -18.30
CA TYR A 93 9.28 2.21 -18.39
C TYR A 93 10.40 1.58 -19.20
N SER A 94 11.17 2.37 -19.96
CA SER A 94 12.38 1.92 -20.66
C SER A 94 13.67 2.22 -19.87
N THR A 95 13.57 2.78 -18.67
CA THR A 95 14.73 3.11 -17.84
C THR A 95 15.26 1.86 -17.11
N GLU A 96 16.55 1.57 -17.26
CA GLU A 96 17.20 0.48 -16.52
C GLU A 96 17.57 0.90 -15.09
N PRO A 97 17.46 0.02 -14.08
CA PRO A 97 17.19 -1.43 -14.18
C PRO A 97 15.70 -1.82 -14.17
N PHE A 98 14.79 -0.84 -14.13
CA PHE A 98 13.35 -1.10 -14.02
C PHE A 98 12.82 -1.82 -15.26
N ALA A 99 13.24 -1.42 -16.46
CA ALA A 99 12.86 -2.07 -17.72
C ALA A 99 13.22 -3.57 -17.73
N ALA A 100 14.41 -3.94 -17.27
CA ALA A 100 14.79 -5.35 -17.14
C ALA A 100 13.92 -6.12 -16.15
N ALA A 101 13.53 -5.54 -15.01
CA ALA A 101 12.61 -6.19 -14.08
C ALA A 101 11.21 -6.32 -14.70
N ASN A 102 10.73 -5.26 -15.34
CA ASN A 102 9.39 -5.19 -15.93
C ASN A 102 9.20 -6.16 -17.10
N SER A 103 10.28 -6.49 -17.82
CA SER A 103 10.26 -7.48 -18.91
C SER A 103 10.33 -8.94 -18.44
N GLN A 104 10.63 -9.19 -17.16
CA GLN A 104 10.85 -10.55 -16.62
C GLN A 104 9.83 -10.96 -15.56
N ILE A 105 9.20 -9.99 -14.88
CA ILE A 105 8.32 -10.24 -13.73
C ILE A 105 6.92 -9.73 -14.07
N PRO A 106 5.87 -10.57 -14.02
CA PRO A 106 4.49 -10.11 -14.19
C PRO A 106 4.10 -9.07 -13.13
N GLN A 107 3.38 -8.00 -13.50
CA GLN A 107 2.85 -6.99 -12.58
C GLN A 107 1.35 -7.07 -12.34
N ILE A 108 0.96 -6.70 -11.12
CA ILE A 108 -0.40 -6.31 -10.75
C ILE A 108 -0.32 -4.93 -10.11
N ASN A 109 -0.96 -3.94 -10.68
CA ASN A 109 -0.88 -2.55 -10.21
C ASN A 109 -2.27 -2.01 -9.87
N ILE A 110 -2.33 -1.19 -8.82
CA ILE A 110 -3.33 -0.13 -8.70
C ILE A 110 -2.60 1.21 -8.92
N TRP A 111 -3.28 2.22 -9.45
CA TRP A 111 -2.74 3.58 -9.53
C TRP A 111 -3.00 4.43 -8.27
N ASP A 112 -2.16 5.44 -8.08
CA ASP A 112 -2.32 6.53 -7.12
C ASP A 112 -2.39 7.90 -7.81
N ASP A 113 -2.30 8.99 -7.05
CA ASP A 113 -2.37 10.34 -7.58
C ASP A 113 -1.16 10.74 -8.41
N HIS A 114 0.08 10.35 -8.10
CA HIS A 114 1.22 10.74 -8.95
C HIS A 114 1.22 10.06 -10.33
N ASP A 115 0.48 8.95 -10.49
CA ASP A 115 0.17 8.39 -11.82
C ASP A 115 -0.71 9.34 -12.65
N ILE A 116 -1.44 10.25 -11.98
CA ILE A 116 -2.30 11.30 -12.55
C ILE A 116 -1.59 12.65 -12.43
N ILE A 117 -1.74 13.31 -11.29
CA ILE A 117 -1.08 14.51 -10.82
C ILE A 117 -1.26 14.51 -9.30
N ASP A 118 -0.19 14.80 -8.56
CA ASP A 118 -0.13 15.09 -7.13
C ASP A 118 -1.45 15.63 -6.54
N GLY A 119 -1.96 14.98 -5.50
CA GLY A 119 -3.18 15.36 -4.78
C GLY A 119 -4.49 15.11 -5.53
N PHE A 120 -4.49 14.38 -6.66
CA PHE A 120 -5.71 14.12 -7.42
C PHE A 120 -6.75 13.39 -6.56
N GLY A 121 -7.91 14.03 -6.40
CA GLY A 121 -9.01 13.56 -5.56
C GLY A 121 -9.12 14.29 -4.23
N SER A 122 -8.07 14.99 -3.78
CA SER A 122 -7.99 15.56 -2.42
C SER A 122 -8.17 17.07 -2.37
N TYR A 123 -8.12 17.72 -3.52
CA TYR A 123 -8.54 19.12 -3.63
C TYR A 123 -10.04 19.32 -3.42
N THR A 124 -10.45 20.57 -3.20
CA THR A 124 -11.87 20.91 -3.08
C THR A 124 -12.66 20.51 -4.33
N ASP A 125 -13.88 20.00 -4.15
CA ASP A 125 -14.73 19.51 -5.25
C ASP A 125 -14.86 20.53 -6.40
N HIS A 126 -15.07 21.81 -6.09
CA HIS A 126 -15.16 22.86 -7.11
C HIS A 126 -13.89 22.96 -7.99
N PHE A 127 -12.70 22.77 -7.40
CA PHE A 127 -11.44 22.81 -8.13
C PHE A 127 -11.22 21.52 -8.94
N MET A 128 -11.52 20.35 -8.36
CA MET A 128 -11.46 19.06 -9.05
C MET A 128 -12.41 18.98 -10.26
N ARG A 129 -13.52 19.73 -10.25
CA ARG A 129 -14.47 19.80 -11.38
C ARG A 129 -14.04 20.70 -12.53
N CYS A 130 -12.97 21.48 -12.39
CA CYS A 130 -12.53 22.32 -13.51
C CYS A 130 -12.09 21.47 -14.70
N ALA A 131 -12.15 22.06 -15.90
CA ALA A 131 -11.88 21.35 -17.15
C ALA A 131 -10.49 20.69 -17.18
N VAL A 132 -9.50 21.32 -16.56
CA VAL A 132 -8.12 20.81 -16.55
C VAL A 132 -8.00 19.51 -15.75
N PHE A 133 -8.54 19.43 -14.53
CA PHE A 133 -8.50 18.18 -13.74
C PHE A 133 -9.29 17.05 -14.40
N ARG A 134 -10.47 17.34 -14.95
CA ARG A 134 -11.26 16.35 -15.68
C ARG A 134 -10.52 15.84 -16.93
N GLY A 135 -9.90 16.75 -17.67
CA GLY A 135 -9.08 16.44 -18.84
C GLY A 135 -7.90 15.55 -18.51
N ILE A 136 -7.12 15.93 -17.50
CA ILE A 136 -5.95 15.16 -17.05
C ILE A 136 -6.35 13.80 -16.51
N GLY A 137 -7.41 13.71 -15.70
CA GLY A 137 -7.91 12.44 -15.19
C GLY A 137 -8.24 11.44 -16.31
N GLY A 138 -8.86 11.91 -17.40
CA GLY A 138 -9.12 11.07 -18.56
C GLY A 138 -7.84 10.65 -19.31
N VAL A 139 -6.91 11.59 -19.53
CA VAL A 139 -5.62 11.31 -20.21
C VAL A 139 -4.77 10.33 -19.39
N SER A 140 -4.64 10.53 -18.08
CA SER A 140 -3.88 9.62 -17.21
C SER A 140 -4.52 8.23 -17.16
N PHE A 141 -5.86 8.14 -17.06
CA PHE A 141 -6.57 6.86 -17.07
C PHE A 141 -6.33 6.06 -18.36
N LYS A 142 -6.22 6.74 -19.51
CA LYS A 142 -5.82 6.11 -20.77
C LYS A 142 -4.46 5.41 -20.64
N TYR A 143 -3.44 6.07 -20.09
CA TYR A 143 -2.11 5.48 -19.96
C TYR A 143 -1.98 4.47 -18.83
N TYR A 144 -2.74 4.63 -17.74
CA TYR A 144 -2.92 3.59 -16.74
C TYR A 144 -3.47 2.30 -17.38
N CYS A 145 -4.52 2.41 -18.20
CA CYS A 145 -5.06 1.28 -18.95
C CYS A 145 -4.00 0.62 -19.83
N LEU A 146 -3.24 1.41 -20.60
CA LEU A 146 -2.30 0.90 -21.60
C LEU A 146 -1.02 0.29 -21.00
N PHE A 147 -0.36 0.98 -20.06
CA PHE A 147 0.96 0.61 -19.55
C PHE A 147 0.94 -0.20 -18.26
N GLN A 148 -0.11 -0.06 -17.45
CA GLN A 148 -0.18 -0.73 -16.15
C GLN A 148 -1.17 -1.91 -16.16
N HIS A 149 -2.36 -1.71 -16.70
CA HIS A 149 -3.36 -2.77 -16.85
C HIS A 149 -3.24 -3.57 -18.15
N HIS A 150 -2.51 -3.08 -19.15
CA HIS A 150 -2.41 -3.67 -20.49
C HIS A 150 -3.77 -3.93 -21.15
N THR A 151 -4.70 -2.98 -21.03
CA THR A 151 -6.06 -3.07 -21.58
C THR A 151 -6.41 -1.90 -22.47
N ALA A 152 -7.43 -2.09 -23.30
CA ALA A 152 -7.97 -1.01 -24.12
C ALA A 152 -8.51 0.14 -23.24
N PRO A 153 -8.10 1.39 -23.51
CA PRO A 153 -8.59 2.58 -22.82
C PRO A 153 -10.01 2.96 -23.30
N PRO A 154 -10.63 3.99 -22.71
CA PRO A 154 -11.85 4.58 -23.24
C PRO A 154 -11.70 5.08 -24.68
N LEU A 155 -12.81 5.20 -25.42
CA LEU A 155 -12.81 5.63 -26.83
C LEU A 155 -12.24 7.05 -27.02
N SER A 156 -12.51 7.94 -26.07
CA SER A 156 -12.02 9.31 -26.06
C SER A 156 -11.99 9.84 -24.63
N THR A 157 -11.23 10.92 -24.41
CA THR A 157 -11.13 11.60 -23.12
C THR A 157 -11.87 12.94 -23.15
N PHE A 158 -12.15 13.49 -21.96
CA PHE A 158 -12.80 14.78 -21.77
C PHE A 158 -12.12 15.93 -22.55
N THR A 159 -12.93 16.71 -23.27
CA THR A 159 -12.52 17.99 -23.87
C THR A 159 -13.66 19.02 -23.82
N THR A 160 -13.33 20.30 -23.63
CA THR A 160 -14.35 21.37 -23.52
C THR A 160 -15.00 21.75 -24.85
N ASP A 161 -14.40 21.39 -25.98
CA ASP A 161 -14.84 21.72 -27.33
C ASP A 161 -15.54 20.54 -28.05
N ALA A 162 -15.78 19.42 -27.35
CA ALA A 162 -16.71 18.37 -27.75
C ALA A 162 -17.70 18.07 -26.62
N PRO A 163 -18.91 18.68 -26.64
CA PRO A 163 -19.90 18.53 -25.57
C PRO A 163 -20.30 17.08 -25.26
N SER A 164 -20.23 16.18 -26.24
CA SER A 164 -20.48 14.73 -26.05
C SER A 164 -19.49 14.07 -25.08
N THR A 165 -18.29 14.65 -24.90
CA THR A 165 -17.26 14.15 -23.98
C THR A 165 -17.36 14.73 -22.57
N MET A 166 -18.28 15.69 -22.34
CA MET A 166 -18.32 16.46 -21.10
C MET A 166 -19.16 15.82 -19.99
N SER A 167 -19.71 14.63 -20.19
CA SER A 167 -20.41 13.85 -19.17
C SER A 167 -20.43 12.37 -19.59
N ALA A 168 -20.12 11.47 -18.66
CA ALA A 168 -20.35 10.05 -18.85
C ALA A 168 -21.81 9.64 -18.62
N ASP A 169 -22.22 8.55 -19.26
CA ASP A 169 -23.46 7.84 -18.96
C ASP A 169 -23.25 6.82 -17.83
N ALA A 170 -24.25 5.99 -17.55
CA ALA A 170 -24.17 4.95 -16.53
C ALA A 170 -23.05 3.92 -16.78
N ASN A 171 -22.53 3.81 -18.01
CA ASN A 171 -21.46 2.88 -18.37
C ASN A 171 -20.07 3.47 -18.12
N GLY A 172 -19.97 4.76 -17.77
CA GLY A 172 -18.71 5.40 -17.44
C GLY A 172 -17.81 5.71 -18.62
N THR A 173 -18.37 5.94 -19.80
CA THR A 173 -17.58 6.46 -20.92
C THR A 173 -18.32 7.66 -21.49
N ALA A 174 -17.67 8.83 -21.46
CA ALA A 174 -18.17 9.99 -22.17
C ALA A 174 -18.19 9.69 -23.69
N GLY A 175 -19.13 10.28 -24.43
CA GLY A 175 -19.33 9.97 -25.85
C GLY A 175 -18.06 10.15 -26.69
N ALA A 176 -17.98 9.45 -27.83
CA ALA A 176 -16.82 9.52 -28.70
C ALA A 176 -16.60 10.93 -29.28
N ASP A 177 -15.34 11.40 -29.25
CA ASP A 177 -14.88 12.54 -30.05
C ASP A 177 -14.23 12.05 -31.36
N PRO A 178 -14.85 12.26 -32.53
CA PRO A 178 -14.30 11.81 -33.81
C PRO A 178 -12.90 12.36 -34.11
N ARG A 179 -12.51 13.50 -33.51
CA ARG A 179 -11.18 14.09 -33.68
C ARG A 179 -10.10 13.25 -33.00
N GLN A 180 -10.43 12.60 -31.88
CA GLN A 180 -9.54 11.71 -31.14
C GLN A 180 -9.47 10.31 -31.74
N LEU A 181 -10.51 9.89 -32.48
CA LEU A 181 -10.58 8.60 -33.17
C LEU A 181 -10.02 8.65 -34.59
N LYS A 182 -9.60 9.83 -35.07
CA LYS A 182 -9.02 9.97 -36.40
C LYS A 182 -7.76 9.09 -36.50
N ASP A 183 -7.73 8.24 -37.52
CA ASP A 183 -6.62 7.31 -37.80
C ASP A 183 -6.27 6.37 -36.62
N THR A 184 -7.23 6.17 -35.69
CA THR A 184 -7.02 5.42 -34.45
C THR A 184 -8.08 4.33 -34.30
N TYR A 185 -7.65 3.11 -33.99
CA TYR A 185 -8.55 2.03 -33.60
C TYR A 185 -8.41 1.76 -32.10
N VAL A 186 -9.52 1.89 -31.37
CA VAL A 186 -9.62 1.49 -29.96
C VAL A 186 -10.41 0.19 -29.89
N TYR A 187 -9.79 -0.86 -29.37
CA TYR A 187 -10.46 -2.14 -29.21
C TYR A 187 -11.64 -2.03 -28.23
N LYS A 188 -12.84 -2.30 -28.72
CA LYS A 188 -14.05 -2.33 -27.88
C LYS A 188 -14.18 -3.69 -27.22
N ARG A 189 -13.89 -3.75 -25.92
CA ARG A 189 -14.05 -4.96 -25.11
C ARG A 189 -15.51 -5.42 -25.13
N THR A 190 -15.70 -6.73 -25.28
CA THR A 190 -17.01 -7.39 -25.25
C THR A 190 -17.47 -7.72 -23.83
N ALA A 191 -16.53 -7.76 -22.87
CA ALA A 191 -16.76 -7.93 -21.45
C ALA A 191 -15.57 -7.35 -20.66
N ASP A 192 -15.79 -7.07 -19.38
CA ASP A 192 -14.70 -6.73 -18.45
C ASP A 192 -13.85 -7.97 -18.11
N ASP A 193 -12.61 -7.73 -17.72
CA ASP A 193 -11.73 -8.80 -17.27
C ASP A 193 -12.31 -9.46 -16.01
N PRO A 194 -12.35 -10.80 -15.90
CA PRO A 194 -12.93 -11.49 -14.74
C PRO A 194 -12.19 -11.22 -13.43
N SER A 195 -10.94 -10.74 -13.50
CA SER A 195 -10.19 -10.27 -12.34
C SER A 195 -10.67 -8.92 -11.81
N TRP A 196 -11.50 -8.18 -12.55
CA TRP A 196 -11.99 -6.88 -12.11
C TRP A 196 -13.27 -6.99 -11.27
N ILE A 197 -13.40 -6.05 -10.35
CA ILE A 197 -14.63 -5.72 -9.61
C ILE A 197 -14.94 -4.28 -9.95
N VAL A 198 -15.82 -4.11 -10.94
CA VAL A 198 -16.10 -2.80 -11.56
C VAL A 198 -17.18 -2.06 -10.79
N GLY A 199 -16.88 -0.87 -10.25
CA GLY A 199 -17.83 -0.06 -9.47
C GLY A 199 -19.10 0.27 -10.27
N ASN A 200 -20.26 0.41 -9.64
CA ASN A 200 -21.55 0.50 -10.35
C ASN A 200 -21.79 1.81 -11.12
N LYS A 201 -21.05 2.87 -10.78
CA LYS A 201 -21.24 4.20 -11.36
C LYS A 201 -19.89 4.86 -11.64
N PRO A 202 -19.86 5.86 -12.55
CA PRO A 202 -18.63 6.57 -12.85
C PRO A 202 -18.16 7.40 -11.65
N GLY A 203 -16.85 7.58 -11.55
CA GLY A 203 -16.22 8.50 -10.62
C GLY A 203 -16.55 9.97 -10.92
N PRO A 204 -16.39 10.88 -9.96
CA PRO A 204 -16.90 12.25 -10.08
C PRO A 204 -16.03 13.16 -10.96
N TYR A 205 -14.77 12.77 -11.22
CA TYR A 205 -13.78 13.60 -11.92
C TYR A 205 -13.22 12.95 -13.18
N VAL A 206 -12.84 11.66 -13.10
CA VAL A 206 -12.37 10.87 -14.25
C VAL A 206 -13.55 10.43 -15.14
N GLU A 207 -14.75 10.32 -14.56
CA GLU A 207 -15.98 9.87 -15.22
C GLU A 207 -15.90 8.47 -15.84
N GLU A 208 -14.96 7.65 -15.35
CA GLU A 208 -14.83 6.21 -15.61
C GLU A 208 -15.28 5.40 -14.39
N ARG A 209 -15.57 4.11 -14.57
CA ARG A 209 -15.92 3.21 -13.47
C ARG A 209 -14.65 2.66 -12.83
N SER A 210 -14.62 2.58 -11.50
CA SER A 210 -13.46 2.05 -10.76
C SER A 210 -13.18 0.60 -11.15
N ARG A 211 -11.90 0.23 -11.18
CA ARG A 211 -11.45 -1.13 -11.51
C ARG A 211 -10.65 -1.72 -10.35
N ASN A 212 -11.37 -2.19 -9.35
CA ASN A 212 -10.77 -2.95 -8.26
C ASN A 212 -10.41 -4.35 -8.76
N LEU A 213 -9.45 -5.00 -8.11
CA LEU A 213 -8.84 -6.24 -8.56
C LEU A 213 -9.13 -7.38 -7.60
N TYR A 214 -9.42 -8.57 -8.12
CA TYR A 214 -9.41 -9.83 -7.40
C TYR A 214 -8.72 -10.91 -8.23
N MET A 215 -7.81 -11.64 -7.60
CA MET A 215 -7.21 -12.84 -8.16
C MET A 215 -6.64 -13.74 -7.06
N ARG A 216 -6.20 -14.95 -7.42
CA ARG A 216 -5.48 -15.84 -6.50
C ARG A 216 -4.00 -15.87 -6.85
N LEU A 217 -3.15 -15.66 -5.84
CA LEU A 217 -1.70 -15.81 -5.93
C LEU A 217 -1.33 -17.23 -5.48
N GLY A 218 -1.56 -18.19 -6.36
CA GLY A 218 -1.46 -19.61 -6.04
C GLY A 218 -2.68 -20.12 -5.28
N LYS A 219 -2.55 -21.28 -4.61
CA LYS A 219 -3.68 -21.95 -3.98
C LYS A 219 -4.18 -21.24 -2.72
N ARG A 220 -3.31 -20.78 -1.82
CA ARG A 220 -3.72 -20.38 -0.47
C ARG A 220 -3.86 -18.88 -0.25
N ILE A 221 -3.52 -18.06 -1.24
CA ILE A 221 -3.48 -16.59 -1.12
C ILE A 221 -4.47 -15.99 -2.10
N ALA A 222 -5.47 -15.28 -1.58
CA ALA A 222 -6.27 -14.35 -2.35
C ALA A 222 -5.60 -12.98 -2.34
N PHE A 223 -5.74 -12.25 -3.45
CA PHE A 223 -5.30 -10.88 -3.59
C PHE A 223 -6.50 -9.99 -3.95
N CYS A 224 -6.59 -8.84 -3.30
CA CYS A 224 -7.56 -7.79 -3.61
C CYS A 224 -6.85 -6.44 -3.68
N GLY A 225 -6.97 -5.73 -4.80
CA GLY A 225 -6.47 -4.35 -4.94
C GLY A 225 -7.62 -3.37 -5.07
N ILE A 226 -7.60 -2.28 -4.30
CA ILE A 226 -8.66 -1.26 -4.34
C ILE A 226 -8.21 -0.09 -5.22
N ASP A 227 -9.01 0.22 -6.25
CA ASP A 227 -8.86 1.44 -7.03
C ASP A 227 -9.42 2.61 -6.22
N ALA A 228 -8.51 3.26 -5.49
CA ALA A 228 -8.81 4.33 -4.56
C ALA A 228 -8.84 5.73 -5.22
N ARG A 229 -8.63 5.84 -6.54
CA ARG A 229 -8.50 7.14 -7.24
C ARG A 229 -9.65 7.45 -8.18
N THR A 230 -10.24 6.46 -8.85
CA THR A 230 -11.34 6.71 -9.79
C THR A 230 -12.54 7.39 -9.12
N GLU A 231 -12.94 6.91 -7.93
CA GLU A 231 -14.13 7.40 -7.20
C GLU A 231 -13.81 8.51 -6.19
N ARG A 232 -12.53 8.87 -6.07
CA ARG A 232 -12.03 9.65 -4.95
C ARG A 232 -12.56 11.06 -4.92
N THR A 233 -12.87 11.52 -3.71
CA THR A 233 -13.07 12.93 -3.36
C THR A 233 -12.36 13.23 -2.05
N ARG A 234 -12.20 14.51 -1.72
CA ARG A 234 -11.63 14.94 -0.42
C ARG A 234 -12.33 14.34 0.81
N LYS A 235 -13.57 13.86 0.65
CA LYS A 235 -14.39 13.34 1.76
C LYS A 235 -14.61 11.84 1.73
N GLN A 236 -14.19 11.16 0.66
CA GLN A 236 -14.56 9.76 0.42
C GLN A 236 -13.58 9.13 -0.56
N VAL A 237 -13.06 7.96 -0.23
CA VAL A 237 -12.12 7.22 -1.09
C VAL A 237 -12.89 6.42 -2.15
N ASN A 238 -13.81 5.56 -1.73
CA ASN A 238 -14.66 4.77 -2.63
C ASN A 238 -16.14 4.91 -2.26
N TYR A 239 -17.01 4.63 -3.22
CA TYR A 239 -18.45 4.58 -2.97
C TYR A 239 -18.81 3.41 -2.03
N PRO A 240 -19.77 3.58 -1.10
CA PRO A 240 -20.24 2.49 -0.24
C PRO A 240 -20.64 1.23 -1.04
N GLU A 241 -21.35 1.40 -2.15
CA GLU A 241 -21.75 0.29 -3.02
C GLU A 241 -20.55 -0.41 -3.71
N THR A 242 -19.43 0.29 -3.91
CA THR A 242 -18.21 -0.32 -4.46
C THR A 242 -17.56 -1.24 -3.42
N TYR A 243 -17.55 -0.86 -2.15
CA TYR A 243 -17.17 -1.78 -1.08
C TYR A 243 -18.09 -3.00 -1.01
N ASP A 244 -19.40 -2.82 -1.20
CA ASP A 244 -20.35 -3.94 -1.22
C ASP A 244 -20.02 -4.97 -2.30
N LEU A 245 -19.75 -4.51 -3.53
CA LEU A 245 -19.28 -5.38 -4.62
C LEU A 245 -17.98 -6.11 -4.27
N ILE A 246 -17.02 -5.42 -3.65
CA ILE A 246 -15.73 -6.02 -3.25
C ILE A 246 -15.96 -7.15 -2.24
N PHE A 247 -16.72 -6.90 -1.18
CA PHE A 247 -16.95 -7.90 -0.14
C PHE A 247 -17.86 -9.03 -0.62
N GLU A 248 -18.84 -8.77 -1.48
CA GLU A 248 -19.63 -9.82 -2.12
C GLU A 248 -18.75 -10.74 -2.97
N ARG A 249 -17.84 -10.16 -3.76
CA ARG A 249 -16.87 -10.95 -4.55
C ARG A 249 -15.98 -11.79 -3.63
N LEU A 250 -15.38 -11.19 -2.59
CA LEU A 250 -14.51 -11.92 -1.67
C LEU A 250 -15.24 -13.07 -0.97
N LYS A 251 -16.46 -12.83 -0.46
CA LYS A 251 -17.28 -13.88 0.15
C LYS A 251 -17.56 -15.04 -0.80
N LYS A 252 -17.98 -14.74 -2.04
CA LYS A 252 -18.24 -15.75 -3.06
C LYS A 252 -17.01 -16.61 -3.33
N GLU A 253 -15.85 -15.99 -3.48
CA GLU A 253 -14.59 -16.70 -3.78
C GLU A 253 -14.10 -17.52 -2.58
N PHE A 254 -14.28 -17.02 -1.36
CA PHE A 254 -13.90 -17.73 -0.14
C PHE A 254 -14.81 -18.92 0.15
N GLN A 255 -16.12 -18.78 -0.10
CA GLN A 255 -17.06 -19.89 -0.07
C GLN A 255 -16.69 -20.96 -1.11
N ALA A 256 -16.42 -20.55 -2.35
CA ALA A 256 -16.03 -21.46 -3.43
C ALA A 256 -14.70 -22.16 -3.16
N ALA A 257 -13.77 -21.50 -2.46
CA ALA A 257 -12.48 -22.08 -2.10
C ALA A 257 -12.57 -23.17 -1.02
N ASN A 258 -13.71 -23.31 -0.32
CA ASN A 258 -13.93 -24.34 0.69
C ASN A 258 -12.78 -24.47 1.71
N GLY A 259 -12.28 -23.32 2.19
CA GLY A 259 -11.18 -23.25 3.15
C GLY A 259 -9.78 -23.41 2.57
N ASP A 260 -9.59 -23.55 1.25
CA ASP A 260 -8.25 -23.58 0.64
C ASP A 260 -7.51 -22.24 0.80
N ILE A 261 -8.23 -21.12 0.73
CA ILE A 261 -7.65 -19.78 0.92
C ILE A 261 -7.40 -19.56 2.42
N LYS A 262 -6.17 -19.21 2.79
CA LYS A 262 -5.73 -18.94 4.17
C LYS A 262 -5.36 -17.48 4.40
N HIS A 263 -4.98 -16.78 3.35
CA HIS A 263 -4.55 -15.40 3.39
C HIS A 263 -5.32 -14.55 2.38
N LEU A 264 -5.64 -13.32 2.78
CA LEU A 264 -6.03 -12.23 1.89
C LEU A 264 -4.93 -11.17 1.95
N ILE A 265 -4.27 -10.93 0.83
CA ILE A 265 -3.43 -9.76 0.63
C ILE A 265 -4.31 -8.63 0.08
N LEU A 266 -4.50 -7.58 0.87
CA LEU A 266 -5.23 -6.37 0.47
C LEU A 266 -4.22 -5.28 0.09
N LEU A 267 -4.32 -4.74 -1.12
CA LEU A 267 -3.48 -3.65 -1.60
C LEU A 267 -4.26 -2.33 -1.57
N LEU A 268 -3.68 -1.33 -0.90
CA LEU A 268 -4.15 0.05 -0.82
C LEU A 268 -3.02 0.98 -1.28
N GLY A 269 -3.37 2.07 -1.99
CA GLY A 269 -2.39 3.08 -2.43
C GLY A 269 -1.69 3.73 -1.22
N VAL A 270 -2.49 4.06 -0.20
CA VAL A 270 -2.04 4.72 1.02
C VAL A 270 -2.18 3.80 2.25
N PRO A 271 -1.25 3.82 3.22
CA PRO A 271 -1.31 3.00 4.42
C PRO A 271 -2.53 3.29 5.29
N ILE A 272 -3.07 2.22 5.88
CA ILE A 272 -4.27 2.32 6.72
C ILE A 272 -3.94 2.21 8.21
N ALA A 273 -2.89 1.48 8.59
CA ALA A 273 -2.37 1.42 9.96
C ALA A 273 -1.05 2.21 10.05
N TYR A 274 -1.15 3.51 10.32
CA TYR A 274 -0.01 4.43 10.22
C TYR A 274 -0.18 5.62 11.18
N PRO A 275 0.91 6.25 11.68
CA PRO A 275 0.78 7.37 12.60
C PRO A 275 -0.07 8.50 12.04
N ARG A 276 -0.98 9.00 12.88
CA ARG A 276 -1.84 10.13 12.50
C ARG A 276 -0.99 11.39 12.36
N LEU A 277 -1.11 12.02 11.22
CA LEU A 277 -0.38 13.26 10.92
C LEU A 277 -1.28 14.51 10.95
N ALA A 278 -2.59 14.39 11.22
CA ALA A 278 -3.52 15.53 11.30
C ALA A 278 -3.15 16.63 12.35
N TRP A 279 -2.20 16.36 13.25
CA TRP A 279 -1.66 17.37 14.16
C TRP A 279 -0.54 18.20 13.52
N LEU A 280 0.11 17.67 12.48
CA LEU A 280 1.17 18.35 11.73
C LEU A 280 0.62 19.58 11.03
N GLU A 281 -0.61 19.54 10.53
CA GLU A 281 -1.35 20.70 10.03
C GLU A 281 -1.33 21.85 11.05
N ASN A 282 -1.69 21.57 12.31
CA ASN A 282 -1.75 22.59 13.35
C ASN A 282 -0.37 23.19 13.69
N ILE A 283 0.71 22.42 13.50
CA ILE A 283 2.08 22.92 13.66
C ILE A 283 2.48 23.78 12.48
N LEU A 284 2.27 23.29 11.24
CA LEU A 284 2.62 23.98 10.00
C LEU A 284 1.80 25.27 9.80
N SER A 285 0.56 25.30 10.30
CA SER A 285 -0.33 26.47 10.30
C SER A 285 -0.14 27.38 11.51
N SER A 286 0.78 27.06 12.44
CA SER A 286 0.97 27.81 13.67
C SER A 286 1.51 29.23 13.39
N PRO A 287 0.99 30.28 14.06
CA PRO A 287 1.53 31.65 13.97
C PRO A 287 3.01 31.77 14.33
N ILE A 288 3.57 30.80 15.06
CA ILE A 288 4.99 30.75 15.44
C ILE A 288 5.89 30.44 14.23
N ILE A 289 5.37 29.72 13.23
CA ILE A 289 6.10 29.41 11.99
C ILE A 289 5.97 30.55 10.96
N ALA A 290 4.97 31.42 11.09
CA ALA A 290 4.70 32.50 10.15
C ALA A 290 5.89 33.49 9.95
N PRO A 291 6.66 33.91 10.99
CA PRO A 291 7.85 34.74 10.82
C PRO A 291 8.95 34.03 10.01
N ILE A 292 9.13 32.72 10.23
CA ILE A 292 10.14 31.91 9.54
C ILE A 292 9.77 31.76 8.06
N ARG A 293 8.49 31.46 7.76
CA ARG A 293 7.95 31.43 6.39
C ARG A 293 8.11 32.78 5.67
N LEU A 294 7.82 33.88 6.38
CA LEU A 294 7.91 35.23 5.84
C LEU A 294 9.37 35.62 5.53
N LEU A 295 10.32 35.27 6.41
CA LEU A 295 11.75 35.53 6.23
C LEU A 295 12.33 34.72 5.06
N ASN A 296 11.96 33.45 4.92
CA ASN A 296 12.39 32.61 3.80
C ASN A 296 11.89 33.16 2.46
N LYS A 297 10.59 33.49 2.39
CA LYS A 297 9.95 34.07 1.18
C LYS A 297 10.52 35.43 0.78
N ARG A 298 11.01 36.23 1.73
CA ARG A 298 11.39 37.63 1.50
C ARG A 298 12.90 37.84 1.29
N PHE A 299 13.75 36.99 1.85
CA PHE A 299 15.19 37.25 1.85
C PHE A 299 16.05 36.11 1.28
N GLY A 300 15.51 34.90 1.04
CA GLY A 300 16.31 33.77 0.54
C GLY A 300 17.51 33.40 1.44
N PHE A 301 17.52 33.88 2.68
CA PHE A 301 18.70 33.93 3.56
C PHE A 301 18.82 32.70 4.48
N ALA A 302 18.45 31.53 3.97
CA ALA A 302 18.71 30.24 4.60
C ALA A 302 19.20 29.23 3.55
N GLY A 303 20.35 29.55 2.93
CA GLY A 303 21.10 28.61 2.12
C GLY A 303 21.43 27.37 2.94
N GLY A 304 20.78 26.24 2.59
CA GLY A 304 21.07 24.90 3.12
C GLY A 304 20.06 24.31 4.12
N LEU A 305 19.23 25.12 4.80
CA LEU A 305 18.29 24.60 5.82
C LEU A 305 16.81 24.70 5.45
N PHE A 306 16.42 25.60 4.53
CA PHE A 306 15.00 25.84 4.24
C PHE A 306 14.64 26.00 2.74
N ASN A 307 15.57 25.73 1.82
CA ASN A 307 15.26 25.60 0.38
C ASN A 307 14.64 24.24 0.00
N GLN A 308 14.43 23.35 0.96
CA GLN A 308 13.73 22.06 0.79
C GLN A 308 12.43 21.98 1.63
N PHE A 309 12.01 23.09 2.24
CA PHE A 309 10.81 23.18 3.08
C PHE A 309 9.61 23.78 2.34
N ASP A 310 9.55 23.61 1.01
CA ASP A 310 8.35 23.87 0.21
C ASP A 310 7.54 22.59 -0.09
N GLY A 311 8.00 21.43 0.39
CA GLY A 311 7.19 20.20 0.54
C GLY A 311 6.11 20.32 1.62
N SER A 312 5.66 21.54 1.93
CA SER A 312 4.50 21.78 2.79
C SER A 312 3.18 21.66 2.04
N VAL A 313 3.19 21.62 0.71
CA VAL A 313 2.01 21.30 -0.08
C VAL A 313 1.88 19.79 -0.19
N ASP A 314 2.94 19.09 -0.64
CA ASP A 314 3.02 17.62 -0.69
C ASP A 314 2.70 17.00 0.69
N LEU A 315 3.41 17.40 1.76
CA LEU A 315 3.18 16.88 3.11
C LEU A 315 1.88 17.36 3.78
N LEU A 316 1.10 18.28 3.18
CA LEU A 316 -0.25 18.63 3.67
C LEU A 316 -1.33 17.91 2.85
N ASP A 317 -1.12 17.73 1.55
CA ASP A 317 -2.00 16.95 0.67
C ASP A 317 -1.93 15.46 1.05
N ASP A 318 -0.74 14.91 1.36
CA ASP A 318 -0.56 13.56 1.96
C ASP A 318 -1.41 13.35 3.23
N LEU A 319 -1.64 14.41 4.02
CA LEU A 319 -2.38 14.33 5.29
C LEU A 319 -3.86 14.13 5.08
N ASP A 320 -4.41 14.82 4.09
CA ASP A 320 -5.81 14.69 3.68
C ASP A 320 -6.00 13.38 2.88
N ASP A 321 -4.94 12.86 2.23
CA ASP A 321 -4.93 11.59 1.51
C ASP A 321 -5.02 10.36 2.42
N HIS A 322 -4.46 10.42 3.62
CA HIS A 322 -4.42 9.25 4.50
C HIS A 322 -5.83 8.76 4.90
N TYR A 323 -5.99 7.44 5.03
CA TYR A 323 -7.17 6.85 5.69
C TYR A 323 -7.33 7.33 7.14
N THR A 324 -6.24 7.82 7.75
CA THR A 324 -6.26 8.37 9.13
C THR A 324 -6.71 9.83 9.20
N ALA A 325 -6.87 10.51 8.05
CA ALA A 325 -7.39 11.86 7.92
C ALA A 325 -8.79 11.98 8.53
N LYS A 326 -9.16 13.18 8.98
CA LYS A 326 -10.45 13.41 9.67
C LYS A 326 -11.64 12.94 8.86
N HIS A 327 -11.63 13.17 7.54
CA HIS A 327 -12.72 12.85 6.64
C HIS A 327 -12.88 11.35 6.39
N HIS A 328 -11.80 10.56 6.46
CA HIS A 328 -11.81 9.14 6.09
C HIS A 328 -11.98 8.19 7.29
N LYS A 329 -12.06 8.69 8.53
CA LYS A 329 -12.08 7.83 9.74
C LYS A 329 -13.26 6.86 9.79
N ASP A 330 -14.43 7.27 9.33
CA ASP A 330 -15.62 6.43 9.35
C ASP A 330 -15.54 5.34 8.27
N GLU A 331 -15.13 5.71 7.06
CA GLU A 331 -14.87 4.79 5.94
C GLU A 331 -13.77 3.78 6.29
N ARG A 332 -12.64 4.25 6.83
CA ARG A 332 -11.56 3.43 7.37
C ARG A 332 -12.06 2.43 8.39
N ARG A 333 -12.87 2.88 9.36
CA ARG A 333 -13.42 1.99 10.40
C ARG A 333 -14.30 0.91 9.77
N ASP A 334 -15.18 1.30 8.84
CA ASP A 334 -16.08 0.35 8.18
C ASP A 334 -15.30 -0.72 7.40
N LEU A 335 -14.32 -0.32 6.59
CA LEU A 335 -13.45 -1.23 5.87
C LEU A 335 -12.75 -2.22 6.80
N VAL A 336 -12.09 -1.72 7.87
CA VAL A 336 -11.38 -2.56 8.84
C VAL A 336 -12.34 -3.53 9.55
N VAL A 337 -13.50 -3.08 10.00
CA VAL A 337 -14.49 -3.93 10.68
C VAL A 337 -15.09 -4.98 9.73
N ARG A 338 -15.32 -4.65 8.46
CA ARG A 338 -15.78 -5.61 7.46
C ARG A 338 -14.73 -6.67 7.16
N LEU A 339 -13.45 -6.29 7.09
CA LEU A 339 -12.32 -7.24 6.97
C LEU A 339 -12.26 -8.18 8.17
N GLN A 340 -12.41 -7.67 9.41
CA GLN A 340 -12.44 -8.50 10.61
C GLN A 340 -13.56 -9.55 10.58
N LYS A 341 -14.77 -9.15 10.15
CA LYS A 341 -15.90 -10.07 10.00
C LYS A 341 -15.61 -11.14 8.95
N LEU A 342 -15.01 -10.75 7.82
CA LEU A 342 -14.62 -11.68 6.77
C LEU A 342 -13.55 -12.68 7.25
N SER A 343 -12.55 -12.20 8.02
CA SER A 343 -11.54 -13.02 8.66
C SER A 343 -12.16 -14.06 9.62
N GLU A 344 -13.09 -13.63 10.48
CA GLU A 344 -13.80 -14.51 11.42
C GLU A 344 -14.67 -15.56 10.67
N GLU A 345 -15.41 -15.13 9.65
CA GLU A 345 -16.35 -15.98 8.89
C GLU A 345 -15.63 -17.10 8.12
N PHE A 346 -14.48 -16.79 7.51
CA PHE A 346 -13.76 -17.72 6.61
C PHE A 346 -12.44 -18.25 7.14
N SER A 347 -12.04 -17.90 8.37
CA SER A 347 -10.72 -18.22 8.93
C SER A 347 -9.56 -17.80 8.01
N ILE A 348 -9.61 -16.54 7.56
CA ILE A 348 -8.60 -15.95 6.67
C ILE A 348 -7.81 -14.89 7.41
N ARG A 349 -6.48 -14.93 7.30
CA ARG A 349 -5.61 -13.84 7.77
C ARG A 349 -5.53 -12.75 6.72
N VAL A 350 -5.85 -11.52 7.10
CA VAL A 350 -5.65 -10.35 6.22
C VAL A 350 -4.26 -9.76 6.45
N THR A 351 -3.51 -9.57 5.37
CA THR A 351 -2.27 -8.79 5.32
C THR A 351 -2.47 -7.61 4.38
N ILE A 352 -2.15 -6.41 4.82
CA ILE A 352 -2.37 -5.18 4.06
C ILE A 352 -1.04 -4.67 3.51
N LEU A 353 -1.01 -4.29 2.24
CA LEU A 353 0.10 -3.60 1.59
C LEU A 353 -0.31 -2.14 1.40
N GLY A 354 0.54 -1.21 1.85
CA GLY A 354 0.34 0.24 1.72
C GLY A 354 1.56 0.94 1.12
N GLY A 355 1.33 1.85 0.17
CA GLY A 355 2.36 2.60 -0.55
C GLY A 355 2.48 4.08 -0.13
N ASP A 356 2.82 4.94 -1.09
CA ASP A 356 2.76 6.42 -1.08
C ASP A 356 3.60 7.21 -0.04
N VAL A 357 3.71 6.78 1.22
CA VAL A 357 4.23 7.65 2.31
C VAL A 357 5.75 7.81 2.40
N HIS A 358 6.50 7.25 1.45
CA HIS A 358 7.97 7.23 1.34
C HIS A 358 8.70 6.79 2.64
N LEU A 359 8.03 6.14 3.59
CA LEU A 359 8.62 5.74 4.88
C LEU A 359 8.28 4.29 5.19
N ALA A 360 9.30 3.45 5.32
CA ALA A 360 9.06 2.05 5.68
C ALA A 360 8.53 1.95 7.12
N ALA A 361 7.49 1.15 7.31
CA ALA A 361 6.92 0.85 8.61
C ALA A 361 6.17 -0.49 8.56
N LEU A 362 5.87 -1.03 9.75
CA LEU A 362 4.91 -2.13 9.87
C LEU A 362 3.86 -1.72 10.90
N GLY A 363 2.69 -1.32 10.40
CA GLY A 363 1.51 -1.12 11.24
C GLY A 363 0.80 -2.43 11.50
N ARG A 364 -0.03 -2.49 12.54
CA ARG A 364 -0.86 -3.65 12.83
C ARG A 364 -2.12 -3.25 13.57
N PHE A 365 -3.23 -3.86 13.19
CA PHE A 365 -4.41 -3.94 14.03
C PHE A 365 -4.35 -5.23 14.85
N TYR A 366 -4.94 -5.27 16.04
CA TYR A 366 -5.07 -6.47 16.87
C TYR A 366 -6.14 -6.25 17.95
N SER A 367 -6.66 -7.33 18.53
CA SER A 367 -7.54 -7.27 19.68
C SER A 367 -6.85 -6.59 20.85
N ALA A 368 -7.53 -5.63 21.49
CA ALA A 368 -6.98 -4.94 22.66
C ALA A 368 -6.42 -5.96 23.68
N PRO A 369 -5.22 -5.76 24.25
CA PRO A 369 -4.57 -6.75 25.11
C PRO A 369 -5.41 -7.21 26.30
N ALA A 370 -6.31 -6.34 26.78
CA ALA A 370 -7.29 -6.65 27.82
C ALA A 370 -8.24 -7.82 27.47
N ASN A 371 -8.44 -8.11 26.18
CA ASN A 371 -9.28 -9.20 25.71
C ASN A 371 -8.60 -10.58 25.81
N ASN A 372 -7.29 -10.63 26.08
CA ASN A 372 -6.50 -11.85 26.21
C ASN A 372 -6.72 -12.87 25.07
N MET A 373 -6.87 -12.35 23.83
CA MET A 373 -7.08 -13.17 22.64
C MET A 373 -5.74 -13.72 22.15
N ASP A 374 -5.69 -14.99 21.79
CA ASP A 374 -4.53 -15.57 21.11
C ASP A 374 -4.40 -14.94 19.72
N PRO A 375 -3.27 -14.28 19.38
CA PRO A 375 -3.10 -13.64 18.07
C PRO A 375 -3.18 -14.61 16.88
N LEU A 376 -2.92 -15.90 17.09
CA LEU A 376 -3.12 -16.93 16.07
C LEU A 376 -4.60 -17.18 15.75
N GLU A 377 -5.49 -16.88 16.70
CA GLU A 377 -6.94 -17.03 16.60
C GLU A 377 -7.66 -15.68 16.43
N ASP A 378 -6.93 -14.56 16.50
CA ASP A 378 -7.47 -13.20 16.47
C ASP A 378 -7.80 -12.72 15.05
N PRO A 379 -9.08 -12.58 14.65
CA PRO A 379 -9.45 -12.06 13.33
C PRO A 379 -9.16 -10.56 13.18
N ARG A 380 -8.82 -9.86 14.26
CA ARG A 380 -8.42 -8.44 14.25
C ARG A 380 -6.94 -8.24 14.00
N TYR A 381 -6.12 -9.28 14.18
CA TYR A 381 -4.70 -9.20 13.84
C TYR A 381 -4.52 -9.03 12.33
N MET A 382 -4.15 -7.83 11.91
CA MET A 382 -3.99 -7.46 10.50
C MET A 382 -2.75 -6.59 10.34
N PRO A 383 -1.60 -7.17 9.96
CA PRO A 383 -0.40 -6.40 9.69
C PRO A 383 -0.56 -5.58 8.40
N ASN A 384 -0.11 -4.33 8.43
CA ASN A 384 0.01 -3.45 7.28
C ASN A 384 1.51 -3.22 7.00
N ILE A 385 2.00 -3.89 5.96
CA ILE A 385 3.35 -3.72 5.44
C ILE A 385 3.36 -2.40 4.65
N VAL A 386 4.15 -1.43 5.11
CA VAL A 386 4.32 -0.14 4.44
C VAL A 386 5.70 -0.13 3.81
N SER A 387 5.76 -0.20 2.48
CA SER A 387 7.03 0.04 1.77
C SER A 387 7.27 1.54 1.68
N SER A 388 8.54 1.95 1.80
CA SER A 388 8.95 3.29 1.33
C SER A 388 8.93 3.30 -0.20
N ALA A 389 9.29 4.44 -0.77
CA ALA A 389 9.56 4.53 -2.19
C ALA A 389 10.70 3.60 -2.59
N ILE A 390 10.49 2.85 -3.68
CA ILE A 390 11.57 2.05 -4.27
C ILE A 390 12.60 2.94 -4.98
N THR A 391 12.15 4.09 -5.49
CA THR A 391 13.00 5.00 -6.27
C THR A 391 13.10 6.40 -5.64
N ASN A 392 11.97 6.97 -5.21
CA ASN A 392 11.92 8.35 -4.72
C ASN A 392 12.75 8.56 -3.43
N LYS A 393 13.02 9.82 -3.10
CA LYS A 393 13.72 10.19 -1.87
C LYS A 393 12.82 9.89 -0.63
N PRO A 394 13.37 9.34 0.45
CA PRO A 394 12.65 9.21 1.72
C PRO A 394 12.41 10.58 2.38
N PRO A 395 11.49 10.66 3.37
CA PRO A 395 11.27 11.88 4.11
C PRO A 395 12.48 12.22 4.99
N PRO A 396 12.62 13.48 5.43
CA PRO A 396 13.72 13.90 6.28
C PRO A 396 13.79 13.10 7.60
N LYS A 397 15.02 12.83 8.08
CA LYS A 397 15.27 12.07 9.32
C LYS A 397 14.48 12.58 10.53
N ALA A 398 14.32 13.91 10.63
CA ALA A 398 13.57 14.54 11.70
C ALA A 398 12.08 14.15 11.69
N VAL A 399 11.47 14.04 10.50
CA VAL A 399 10.06 13.64 10.34
C VAL A 399 9.89 12.18 10.74
N ALA A 400 10.78 11.29 10.28
CA ALA A 400 10.74 9.87 10.67
C ALA A 400 10.86 9.70 12.20
N ASN A 401 11.82 10.38 12.83
CA ASN A 401 11.99 10.30 14.29
C ASN A 401 10.81 10.90 15.06
N LEU A 402 10.16 11.93 14.52
CA LEU A 402 8.98 12.52 15.09
C LEU A 402 7.78 11.56 15.04
N LEU A 403 7.61 10.87 13.92
CA LEU A 403 6.59 9.83 13.73
C LEU A 403 6.82 8.67 14.69
N ALA A 404 8.06 8.19 14.82
CA ALA A 404 8.42 7.13 15.75
C ALA A 404 8.10 7.47 17.20
N ARG A 405 8.45 8.70 17.65
CA ARG A 405 8.11 9.19 19.01
C ARG A 405 6.60 9.32 19.26
N ARG A 406 5.80 9.30 18.19
CA ARG A 406 4.33 9.36 18.24
C ARG A 406 3.69 8.00 17.97
N ASN A 407 4.45 6.91 17.93
CA ASN A 407 3.90 5.55 17.98
C ASN A 407 3.24 5.30 19.34
N LYS A 408 1.97 5.69 19.45
CA LYS A 408 1.12 5.43 20.61
C LYS A 408 0.08 4.39 20.20
N ILE A 409 -0.36 3.58 21.16
CA ILE A 409 -1.53 2.73 20.96
C ILE A 409 -2.73 3.60 20.60
N HIS A 410 -3.40 3.19 19.53
CA HIS A 410 -4.60 3.83 19.04
C HIS A 410 -5.76 2.85 19.06
N HIS A 411 -6.87 3.28 19.62
CA HIS A 411 -8.08 2.47 19.67
C HIS A 411 -8.96 2.80 18.47
N LEU A 412 -9.27 1.79 17.66
CA LEU A 412 -10.30 1.91 16.65
C LEU A 412 -11.65 2.12 17.35
N LYS A 413 -12.52 2.93 16.76
CA LYS A 413 -13.85 3.21 17.35
C LYS A 413 -14.86 2.07 17.12
N ASP A 414 -14.40 0.83 17.19
CA ASP A 414 -15.22 -0.39 17.19
C ASP A 414 -15.35 -1.00 18.60
N GLY A 415 -14.55 -0.51 19.55
CA GLY A 415 -14.58 -0.87 20.96
C GLY A 415 -13.49 -1.84 21.41
N ASN A 416 -12.90 -2.63 20.50
CA ASN A 416 -12.06 -3.77 20.85
C ASN A 416 -10.78 -3.93 20.00
N THR A 417 -10.51 -3.04 19.06
CA THR A 417 -9.33 -3.11 18.20
C THR A 417 -8.32 -2.02 18.55
N ASP A 418 -7.08 -2.43 18.80
CA ASP A 418 -5.91 -1.58 18.98
C ASP A 418 -5.06 -1.53 17.70
N GLU A 419 -4.26 -0.48 17.59
CA GLU A 419 -3.38 -0.20 16.47
C GLU A 419 -2.05 0.38 16.95
N THR A 420 -0.94 -0.20 16.49
CA THR A 420 0.44 0.27 16.75
C THR A 420 1.35 0.01 15.55
N LEU A 421 2.52 0.65 15.54
CA LEU A 421 3.67 0.19 14.75
C LEU A 421 4.50 -0.83 15.54
N LEU A 422 5.00 -1.85 14.86
CA LEU A 422 5.93 -2.85 15.38
C LEU A 422 7.38 -2.34 15.35
N ASP A 423 8.13 -2.63 16.42
CA ASP A 423 9.58 -2.45 16.47
C ASP A 423 10.26 -3.49 15.58
N MET A 424 10.46 -3.15 14.30
CA MET A 424 11.01 -4.05 13.27
C MET A 424 12.43 -3.66 12.82
N PHE A 425 12.79 -2.39 12.91
CA PHE A 425 14.08 -1.88 12.43
C PHE A 425 15.12 -1.88 13.56
N ASN A 426 15.53 -3.08 13.97
CA ASN A 426 16.45 -3.32 15.09
C ASN A 426 17.87 -2.76 14.89
N GLU A 427 18.29 -2.54 13.64
CA GLU A 427 19.61 -2.05 13.26
C GLU A 427 19.50 -1.03 12.11
N GLN A 428 20.51 -0.16 11.97
CA GLN A 428 20.60 0.76 10.84
C GLN A 428 21.21 0.05 9.62
N PRO A 429 20.66 0.23 8.41
CA PRO A 429 21.05 -0.55 7.24
C PRO A 429 22.53 -0.32 6.88
N GLY A 430 23.32 -1.39 6.85
CA GLY A 430 24.77 -1.37 6.63
C GLY A 430 25.55 -0.52 7.63
N GLY A 431 25.01 -0.31 8.84
CA GLY A 431 25.60 0.57 9.86
C GLY A 431 25.51 2.07 9.52
N LYS A 432 24.76 2.45 8.47
CA LYS A 432 24.60 3.85 8.06
C LYS A 432 23.38 4.46 8.73
N MET A 433 23.59 5.49 9.53
CA MET A 433 22.53 6.21 10.26
C MET A 433 21.48 6.84 9.33
N LYS A 434 20.30 6.24 9.24
CA LYS A 434 19.12 6.76 8.53
C LYS A 434 18.16 7.49 9.47
N SER A 435 18.03 7.03 10.70
CA SER A 435 17.18 7.61 11.74
C SER A 435 17.94 7.74 13.06
N SER A 436 17.30 8.12 14.17
CA SER A 436 17.93 8.09 15.49
C SER A 436 18.04 6.66 16.02
N ASP A 437 19.02 6.38 16.90
CA ASP A 437 19.23 5.06 17.52
C ASP A 437 18.05 4.53 18.35
N SER A 438 17.07 5.37 18.67
CA SER A 438 15.84 4.99 19.37
C SER A 438 14.63 4.80 18.44
N ASN A 439 14.80 4.90 17.12
CA ASN A 439 13.73 4.73 16.15
C ASN A 439 13.76 3.32 15.56
N TYR A 440 12.94 2.44 16.12
CA TYR A 440 12.81 1.04 15.72
C TYR A 440 11.59 0.75 14.83
N VAL A 441 10.74 1.75 14.57
CA VAL A 441 9.41 1.56 13.97
C VAL A 441 9.25 2.17 12.59
N THR A 442 10.17 3.06 12.21
CA THR A 442 10.16 3.71 10.90
C THR A 442 11.56 3.79 10.30
N MET A 443 11.65 3.64 8.98
CA MET A 443 12.93 3.66 8.26
C MET A 443 12.87 4.61 7.06
N PRO A 444 13.48 5.80 7.12
CA PRO A 444 13.53 6.76 6.02
C PRO A 444 14.66 6.39 5.04
N SER A 445 14.47 5.28 4.33
CA SER A 445 15.36 4.81 3.28
C SER A 445 14.56 4.02 2.25
N ARG A 446 14.98 4.10 0.98
CA ARG A 446 14.28 3.43 -0.12
C ARG A 446 14.16 1.94 0.14
N ASN A 447 13.06 1.31 -0.29
CA ASN A 447 12.90 -0.14 -0.14
C ASN A 447 11.84 -0.76 -1.05
N TYR A 448 11.76 -2.08 -0.98
CA TYR A 448 10.66 -2.89 -1.48
C TYR A 448 10.43 -4.05 -0.49
N ALA A 449 9.32 -4.77 -0.62
CA ALA A 449 9.03 -5.93 0.22
C ALA A 449 9.00 -7.25 -0.56
N CYS A 450 9.58 -8.30 0.03
CA CYS A 450 9.44 -9.68 -0.40
C CYS A 450 8.42 -10.39 0.48
N ILE A 451 7.55 -11.19 -0.13
CA ILE A 451 6.56 -12.01 0.57
C ILE A 451 6.68 -13.43 0.01
N THR A 452 6.88 -14.39 0.91
CA THR A 452 7.00 -15.80 0.56
C THR A 452 6.09 -16.63 1.45
N GLU A 453 5.47 -17.64 0.89
CA GLU A 453 4.65 -18.55 1.68
C GLU A 453 5.51 -19.57 2.43
N ILE A 454 5.13 -19.87 3.67
CA ILE A 454 5.68 -20.95 4.48
C ILE A 454 4.84 -22.21 4.22
N PRO A 455 5.40 -23.29 3.65
CA PRO A 455 4.66 -24.52 3.38
C PRO A 455 4.02 -25.13 4.65
N ASP A 456 2.83 -25.74 4.50
CA ASP A 456 2.16 -26.46 5.60
C ASP A 456 2.90 -27.74 6.02
N THR A 457 3.69 -28.33 5.12
CA THR A 457 4.52 -29.52 5.35
C THR A 457 5.99 -29.16 5.11
N PRO A 458 6.92 -29.56 6.00
CA PRO A 458 8.35 -29.41 5.73
C PRO A 458 8.69 -30.11 4.42
N THR A 459 9.33 -29.39 3.49
CA THR A 459 9.78 -29.97 2.22
C THR A 459 10.85 -31.04 2.47
N PRO A 460 10.77 -32.24 1.88
CA PRO A 460 11.79 -33.28 2.04
C PRO A 460 13.14 -32.99 1.34
N ASP A 461 13.21 -31.98 0.47
CA ASP A 461 14.29 -31.84 -0.53
C ASP A 461 15.45 -30.90 -0.11
N SER A 462 15.96 -31.05 1.11
CA SER A 462 17.28 -30.50 1.48
C SER A 462 18.26 -31.61 1.92
N SER A 463 18.23 -32.76 1.24
CA SER A 463 19.32 -33.74 1.33
C SER A 463 20.54 -33.23 0.56
N GLY A 464 21.39 -32.44 1.22
CA GLY A 464 22.55 -31.88 0.55
C GLY A 464 23.64 -31.21 1.40
N VAL A 465 23.76 -31.47 2.72
CA VAL A 465 25.04 -31.54 3.46
C VAL A 465 24.77 -32.33 4.73
N GLY A 466 25.40 -33.50 4.88
CA GLY A 466 25.20 -34.36 6.03
C GLY A 466 25.87 -33.83 7.31
N VAL A 467 25.12 -33.86 8.41
CA VAL A 467 25.68 -34.13 9.74
C VAL A 467 24.79 -35.18 10.39
N THR A 468 25.28 -36.40 10.42
CA THR A 468 24.68 -37.52 11.15
C THR A 468 24.75 -37.25 12.65
N ASN A 469 23.63 -37.27 13.36
CA ASN A 469 23.58 -37.64 14.77
C ASN A 469 22.21 -38.24 15.06
N GLY A 470 22.19 -39.57 15.26
CA GLY A 470 21.00 -40.28 15.68
C GLY A 470 20.80 -40.17 17.18
N VAL A 471 19.62 -39.72 17.62
CA VAL A 471 19.00 -40.08 18.91
C VAL A 471 17.48 -40.05 18.72
N ASN A 472 16.81 -41.06 19.26
CA ASN A 472 15.36 -41.25 19.26
C ASN A 472 14.57 -40.12 19.93
N GLY A 473 13.41 -39.78 19.34
CA GLY A 473 12.22 -39.30 20.05
C GLY A 473 12.07 -37.79 20.22
N THR A 474 10.86 -37.31 19.90
CA THR A 474 10.25 -35.99 20.13
C THR A 474 10.55 -34.86 19.13
N GLU A 475 9.45 -34.24 18.70
CA GLU A 475 9.26 -33.17 17.71
C GLU A 475 10.38 -32.12 17.69
N ALA A 476 11.09 -32.04 16.55
CA ALA A 476 12.12 -31.05 16.32
C ALA A 476 11.50 -29.71 15.92
N ALA A 477 11.41 -28.80 16.88
CA ALA A 477 11.30 -27.37 16.63
C ALA A 477 12.58 -26.86 15.95
N VAL A 478 12.43 -26.12 14.84
CA VAL A 478 13.51 -25.33 14.25
C VAL A 478 14.01 -24.34 15.31
N PRO A 479 15.33 -24.23 15.59
CA PRO A 479 15.82 -23.42 16.68
C PRO A 479 15.57 -21.93 16.42
N SER A 480 14.86 -21.28 17.33
CA SER A 480 14.79 -19.82 17.39
C SER A 480 16.17 -19.27 17.73
N THR A 481 16.66 -18.35 16.88
CA THR A 481 17.85 -17.51 17.06
C THR A 481 19.18 -18.26 17.24
N GLY A 482 19.98 -18.33 16.17
CA GLY A 482 21.31 -18.95 16.13
C GLY A 482 22.39 -18.25 16.97
N GLU A 483 22.17 -18.13 18.28
CA GLU A 483 23.20 -17.79 19.27
C GLU A 483 23.18 -18.84 20.39
N GLU A 484 24.22 -19.69 20.47
CA GLU A 484 24.40 -20.61 21.59
C GLU A 484 24.92 -19.86 22.82
N GLY A 485 24.29 -20.09 23.99
CA GLY A 485 24.90 -19.76 25.28
C GLY A 485 24.24 -18.68 26.15
N LYS A 486 22.98 -18.29 25.92
CA LYS A 486 22.21 -17.48 26.89
C LYS A 486 20.85 -18.11 27.18
N GLU A 487 20.57 -18.30 28.47
CA GLU A 487 19.31 -18.85 28.96
C GLU A 487 18.10 -18.08 28.38
N ARG A 488 17.11 -18.85 27.93
CA ARG A 488 15.77 -18.41 27.50
C ARG A 488 15.21 -17.36 28.47
N PRO A 489 14.72 -16.19 28.02
CA PRO A 489 13.76 -15.44 28.80
C PRO A 489 12.52 -16.32 28.93
N LYS A 490 12.15 -16.67 30.16
CA LYS A 490 10.84 -17.29 30.45
C LYS A 490 9.75 -16.39 29.88
N PRO A 491 8.83 -16.86 29.02
CA PRO A 491 7.70 -16.05 28.58
C PRO A 491 6.67 -16.04 29.71
N ARG A 492 6.84 -15.14 30.68
CA ARG A 492 5.78 -14.69 31.58
C ARG A 492 6.02 -13.21 31.89
N SER A 493 5.02 -12.39 31.56
CA SER A 493 4.70 -11.07 32.15
C SER A 493 5.56 -9.82 31.84
N LYS A 494 5.99 -9.58 30.60
CA LYS A 494 6.37 -8.22 30.11
C LYS A 494 6.10 -8.11 28.60
N GLY A 495 5.10 -7.40 28.08
CA GLY A 495 3.94 -6.76 28.69
C GLY A 495 2.77 -6.84 27.69
N LEU A 496 1.55 -6.85 28.22
CA LEU A 496 0.30 -6.65 27.46
C LEU A 496 0.18 -5.17 27.00
N ASP A 497 1.30 -4.57 26.59
CA ASP A 497 1.42 -3.14 26.35
C ASP A 497 1.12 -2.76 24.90
N GLY A 498 0.74 -3.72 24.05
CA GLY A 498 0.42 -3.50 22.64
C GLY A 498 1.61 -3.16 21.73
N HIS A 499 2.80 -2.94 22.29
CA HIS A 499 4.03 -2.66 21.54
C HIS A 499 4.94 -3.90 21.43
N SER A 500 4.89 -4.78 22.42
CA SER A 500 5.61 -6.06 22.40
C SER A 500 5.18 -6.95 21.21
N PRO A 501 6.03 -7.92 20.79
CA PRO A 501 5.61 -8.97 19.86
C PRO A 501 4.35 -9.69 20.34
N LEU A 502 3.38 -9.87 19.45
CA LEU A 502 2.09 -10.51 19.74
C LEU A 502 2.19 -12.04 19.63
N HIS A 503 3.03 -12.56 18.74
CA HIS A 503 3.20 -13.99 18.52
C HIS A 503 4.63 -14.33 18.05
N ILE A 504 4.96 -15.63 18.01
CA ILE A 504 6.29 -16.15 17.64
C ILE A 504 6.82 -15.64 16.29
N GLY A 505 5.95 -15.31 15.34
CA GLY A 505 6.35 -14.75 14.04
C GLY A 505 6.85 -13.30 14.10
N GLU A 506 6.56 -12.55 15.16
CA GLU A 506 7.08 -11.19 15.40
C GLU A 506 8.26 -11.19 16.37
N GLU A 507 8.51 -12.31 17.07
CA GLU A 507 9.65 -12.43 17.98
C GLU A 507 10.95 -12.31 17.20
N GLY A 508 11.79 -11.35 17.60
CA GLY A 508 13.04 -11.08 16.91
C GLY A 508 12.86 -10.51 15.50
N ALA A 509 11.71 -9.90 15.19
CA ALA A 509 11.52 -9.17 13.94
C ALA A 509 12.68 -8.20 13.69
N GLY A 510 13.20 -8.20 12.47
CA GLY A 510 14.39 -7.44 12.09
C GLY A 510 15.43 -8.25 11.33
N THR A 511 16.69 -7.83 11.40
CA THR A 511 17.76 -8.26 10.49
C THR A 511 18.20 -9.72 10.66
N LYS A 512 18.02 -10.29 11.85
CA LYS A 512 18.36 -11.69 12.17
C LYS A 512 17.19 -12.66 12.00
N HIS A 513 15.98 -12.17 11.75
CA HIS A 513 14.82 -13.05 11.53
C HIS A 513 15.02 -13.84 10.21
N PRO A 514 14.71 -15.15 10.13
CA PRO A 514 14.94 -15.94 8.91
C PRO A 514 14.38 -15.32 7.62
N ALA A 515 13.16 -14.76 7.71
CA ALA A 515 12.52 -14.04 6.61
C ALA A 515 13.32 -12.84 6.07
N ALA A 516 14.27 -12.28 6.82
CA ALA A 516 15.08 -11.12 6.40
C ALA A 516 15.88 -11.38 5.11
N SER A 517 16.15 -12.63 4.75
CA SER A 517 16.75 -12.99 3.46
C SER A 517 15.92 -12.54 2.25
N GLY A 518 14.59 -12.41 2.40
CA GLY A 518 13.67 -12.09 1.32
C GLY A 518 13.38 -13.24 0.35
N ILE A 519 14.03 -14.39 0.52
CA ILE A 519 13.88 -15.57 -0.37
C ILE A 519 13.44 -16.84 0.37
N THR A 520 13.66 -16.92 1.68
CA THR A 520 13.32 -18.15 2.43
C THR A 520 11.81 -18.42 2.43
N SER A 521 11.44 -19.69 2.31
CA SER A 521 10.08 -20.18 2.55
C SER A 521 9.99 -20.98 3.86
N GLU A 522 11.05 -20.98 4.67
CA GLU A 522 11.06 -21.62 5.97
C GLU A 522 10.69 -20.60 7.05
N GLY A 523 9.98 -21.04 8.09
CA GLY A 523 9.60 -20.17 9.18
C GLY A 523 8.85 -20.90 10.29
N PRO A 524 8.63 -20.25 11.44
CA PRO A 524 8.04 -20.85 12.63
C PRO A 524 6.53 -21.10 12.50
N LEU A 525 5.89 -20.64 11.42
CA LEU A 525 4.44 -20.62 11.24
C LEU A 525 4.03 -21.36 9.96
N PRO A 526 3.85 -22.69 9.98
CA PRO A 526 3.41 -23.46 8.81
C PRO A 526 2.11 -22.94 8.22
N GLY A 527 2.09 -22.74 6.90
CA GLY A 527 1.00 -22.10 6.17
C GLY A 527 0.89 -20.59 6.37
N GLY A 528 1.87 -19.96 7.02
CA GLY A 528 2.00 -18.51 7.18
C GLY A 528 2.69 -17.83 6.00
N LEU A 529 2.93 -16.52 6.13
CA LEU A 529 3.67 -15.71 5.17
C LEU A 529 4.94 -15.13 5.83
N ASN A 530 6.09 -15.36 5.23
CA ASN A 530 7.30 -14.61 5.53
C ASN A 530 7.24 -13.26 4.81
N VAL A 531 7.68 -12.21 5.51
CA VAL A 531 7.80 -10.84 4.96
C VAL A 531 9.22 -10.36 5.18
N SER A 532 9.80 -9.74 4.16
CA SER A 532 11.08 -9.03 4.25
C SER A 532 10.96 -7.64 3.67
N ILE A 533 11.24 -6.59 4.45
CA ILE A 533 11.45 -5.24 3.91
C ILE A 533 12.93 -5.10 3.57
N ARG A 534 13.25 -4.90 2.29
CA ARG A 534 14.61 -4.80 1.73
C ARG A 534 15.02 -3.34 1.65
N VAL A 535 15.71 -2.87 2.69
CA VAL A 535 16.01 -1.44 2.89
C VAL A 535 17.37 -1.08 2.31
N GLU A 536 17.41 -0.01 1.52
CA GLU A 536 18.63 0.56 0.97
C GLU A 536 19.65 0.91 2.04
N ILE A 537 20.88 0.44 1.82
CA ILE A 537 22.04 0.76 2.65
C ILE A 537 22.57 2.16 2.30
N ASP A 538 22.81 2.45 1.02
CA ASP A 538 23.44 3.68 0.56
C ASP A 538 22.80 4.21 -0.72
N ASN A 539 22.29 5.44 -0.68
CA ASN A 539 21.64 6.08 -1.82
C ASN A 539 22.62 6.54 -2.92
N SER A 540 23.91 6.60 -2.61
CA SER A 540 24.98 6.88 -3.59
C SER A 540 25.53 5.61 -4.25
N ASP A 541 25.15 4.42 -3.75
CA ASP A 541 25.57 3.15 -4.32
C ASP A 541 24.66 2.75 -5.48
N LYS A 542 25.16 2.91 -6.71
CA LYS A 542 24.47 2.54 -7.95
C LYS A 542 24.17 1.04 -8.04
N THR A 543 24.82 0.18 -7.26
CA THR A 543 24.49 -1.25 -7.21
C THR A 543 23.22 -1.52 -6.39
N GLY A 544 22.75 -0.55 -5.59
CA GLY A 544 21.50 -0.62 -4.84
C GLY A 544 21.49 -1.72 -3.80
N GLN A 545 22.54 -1.87 -2.98
CA GLN A 545 22.56 -2.89 -1.93
C GLN A 545 21.49 -2.64 -0.86
N THR A 546 20.86 -3.72 -0.40
CA THR A 546 19.83 -3.67 0.65
C THR A 546 20.16 -4.54 1.84
N GLN A 547 19.68 -4.14 3.02
CA GLN A 547 19.59 -4.98 4.22
C GLN A 547 18.14 -5.36 4.45
N GLY A 548 17.88 -6.64 4.67
CA GLY A 548 16.54 -7.15 4.92
C GLY A 548 16.16 -7.08 6.40
N TYR A 549 14.87 -6.82 6.64
CA TYR A 549 14.25 -6.87 7.96
C TYR A 549 13.06 -7.81 7.84
N GLY A 550 13.01 -8.86 8.65
CA GLY A 550 12.06 -9.97 8.48
C GLY A 550 11.06 -10.12 9.62
N LEU A 551 9.91 -10.70 9.31
CA LEU A 551 8.96 -11.30 10.26
C LEU A 551 8.14 -12.41 9.58
N SER A 552 7.33 -13.14 10.35
CA SER A 552 6.37 -14.14 9.86
C SER A 552 4.94 -13.80 10.30
N ILE A 553 3.98 -13.92 9.39
CA ILE A 553 2.55 -13.68 9.61
C ILE A 553 1.83 -15.04 9.64
N PRO A 554 1.07 -15.37 10.70
CA PRO A 554 0.37 -16.66 10.82
C PRO A 554 -0.88 -16.72 9.95
N LYS A 555 -1.24 -17.91 9.45
CA LYS A 555 -2.63 -18.17 9.07
C LYS A 555 -3.56 -18.00 10.28
N LEU A 556 -4.81 -17.65 10.03
CA LEU A 556 -5.81 -17.55 11.09
C LEU A 556 -6.39 -18.93 11.40
N THR A 557 -6.44 -19.30 12.68
CA THR A 557 -7.09 -20.54 13.15
C THR A 557 -8.26 -20.17 14.04
N VAL A 558 -9.46 -20.01 13.47
CA VAL A 558 -10.66 -19.76 14.29
C VAL A 558 -11.16 -21.09 14.84
N LYS A 559 -11.19 -21.25 16.17
CA LYS A 559 -11.85 -22.39 16.79
C LYS A 559 -13.35 -22.35 16.45
N PRO A 560 -13.97 -23.47 16.03
CA PRO A 560 -15.43 -23.53 15.92
C PRO A 560 -16.02 -23.13 17.27
N LYS A 561 -16.96 -22.17 17.29
CA LYS A 561 -17.74 -21.89 18.52
C LYS A 561 -18.39 -23.21 18.89
N THR A 562 -17.96 -23.83 19.98
CA THR A 562 -18.61 -25.02 20.54
C THR A 562 -20.08 -24.66 20.70
N ALA A 563 -20.97 -25.34 19.97
CA ALA A 563 -22.40 -25.22 20.18
C ALA A 563 -22.62 -25.40 21.68
N ALA A 564 -23.15 -24.37 22.34
CA ALA A 564 -23.45 -24.43 23.76
C ALA A 564 -24.26 -25.72 23.99
N SER A 565 -23.68 -26.65 24.75
CA SER A 565 -24.35 -27.87 25.16
C SER A 565 -25.67 -27.45 25.80
N HIS A 566 -26.79 -27.75 25.13
CA HIS A 566 -28.09 -27.62 25.77
C HIS A 566 -28.03 -28.42 27.08
N PRO A 567 -28.39 -27.81 28.24
CA PRO A 567 -28.47 -28.57 29.47
C PRO A 567 -29.48 -29.71 29.26
N PRO A 568 -29.24 -30.90 29.81
CA PRO A 568 -30.14 -32.03 29.63
C PRO A 568 -31.53 -31.63 30.13
N THR A 569 -32.52 -31.74 29.24
CA THR A 569 -33.93 -31.61 29.57
C THR A 569 -34.26 -32.62 30.67
N HIS A 570 -34.54 -32.12 31.87
CA HIS A 570 -35.15 -32.89 32.94
C HIS A 570 -36.51 -33.41 32.44
N GLN A 571 -36.60 -34.71 32.18
CA GLN A 571 -37.89 -35.38 32.07
C GLN A 571 -38.51 -35.45 33.48
N PRO A 572 -39.76 -35.00 33.68
CA PRO A 572 -40.48 -35.24 34.93
C PRO A 572 -40.85 -36.71 35.02
N THR A 573 -40.48 -37.33 36.15
CA THR A 573 -40.99 -38.63 36.59
C THR A 573 -42.50 -38.54 36.77
N VAL A 574 -43.23 -39.36 36.05
CA VAL A 574 -44.66 -39.59 36.26
C VAL A 574 -44.79 -40.53 37.46
N GLU A 575 -45.31 -40.01 38.57
CA GLU A 575 -45.86 -40.83 39.66
C GLU A 575 -47.19 -41.42 39.20
N GLU A 576 -47.30 -42.73 39.29
CA GLU A 576 -48.50 -43.51 39.01
C GLU A 576 -49.04 -43.98 40.36
N GLU A 577 -50.21 -43.47 40.78
CA GLU A 577 -51.07 -44.15 41.76
C GLU A 577 -52.52 -43.62 41.74
N ALA A 578 -53.45 -44.58 41.62
CA ALA A 578 -54.92 -44.54 41.71
C ALA A 578 -55.74 -44.14 40.46
#